data_AF-A0A1I0QCM1-F1
#
_entry.id   AF-A0A1I0QCM1-F1
#
_cell.length_a   1.000
_cell.length_b   1.000
_cell.length_c   1.000
_cell.angle_alpha   90.00
_cell.angle_beta   90.00
_cell.angle_gamma   90.00
#
_symmetry.space_group_name_H-M   'P 1'
#
loop_
_entity.id
_entity.type
_entity.pdbx_description
1 polymer ?
#
loop_
_entity_poly.entity_id
_entity_poly.type
_entity_poly.pdbx_seq_one_letter_code
_entity_poly.pdbx_strand_id
1 'polypeptide(L)'
;MKKKKLLTISVTLLLLTFLFLKYIVGFSHIPNHFEHAKALLFSSGSSEDKASPLSNDVAIDDTAIDTAAAVSSPDYPFDTTGMTLSAEELERIKSYHYENLKKAKKAPTDEEAQAALVRLTQGKLTEFIMHENVNIKIGKCYENPNTDGSFTCVSCMVFIYDRKSKDESVNEARILIKPAYDFYQASENDWWEAKDISLNIPFDHKLFKQYSK
;
A
#
# COMPACT_ATOMS: atom_id res chain seq x y z
N MET A 1 -31.42 -11.97 -49.79
CA MET A 1 -31.16 -12.96 -48.71
C MET A 1 -29.74 -12.91 -48.12
N LYS A 2 -28.67 -12.72 -48.92
CA LYS A 2 -27.27 -12.71 -48.43
C LYS A 2 -26.97 -11.63 -47.36
N LYS A 3 -27.49 -10.41 -47.52
CA LYS A 3 -27.29 -9.30 -46.56
C LYS A 3 -27.91 -9.58 -45.17
N LYS A 4 -29.07 -10.24 -45.13
CA LYS A 4 -29.73 -10.61 -43.86
C LYS A 4 -28.91 -11.63 -43.07
N LYS A 5 -28.35 -12.66 -43.75
CA LYS A 5 -27.48 -13.68 -43.14
C LYS A 5 -26.16 -13.10 -42.63
N LEU A 6 -25.56 -12.15 -43.35
CA LEU A 6 -24.34 -11.47 -42.92
C LEU A 6 -24.56 -10.64 -41.65
N LEU A 7 -25.69 -9.93 -41.57
CA LEU A 7 -26.11 -9.18 -40.38
C LEU A 7 -26.30 -10.11 -39.17
N THR A 8 -26.94 -11.28 -39.37
CA THR A 8 -27.17 -12.23 -38.27
C THR A 8 -25.84 -12.75 -37.73
N ILE A 9 -24.92 -13.15 -38.60
CA ILE A 9 -23.60 -13.67 -38.19
C ILE A 9 -22.81 -12.62 -37.41
N SER A 10 -22.80 -11.36 -37.88
CA SER A 10 -22.10 -10.27 -37.20
C SER A 10 -22.66 -10.00 -35.80
N VAL A 11 -23.99 -9.96 -35.65
CA VAL A 11 -24.64 -9.77 -34.33
C VAL A 11 -24.34 -10.94 -33.41
N THR A 12 -24.37 -12.17 -33.93
CA THR A 12 -24.09 -13.36 -33.11
C THR A 12 -22.64 -13.38 -32.62
N LEU A 13 -21.69 -13.01 -33.49
CA LEU A 13 -20.28 -12.94 -33.15
C LEU A 13 -20.01 -11.87 -32.08
N LEU A 14 -20.67 -10.71 -32.20
CA LEU A 14 -20.55 -9.60 -31.25
C LEU A 14 -21.15 -9.96 -29.88
N LEU A 15 -22.24 -10.72 -29.86
CA LEU A 15 -22.84 -11.20 -28.62
C LEU A 15 -21.95 -12.24 -27.93
N LEU A 16 -21.34 -13.15 -28.70
CA LEU A 16 -20.40 -14.15 -28.21
C LEU A 16 -19.13 -13.53 -27.63
N THR A 17 -18.54 -12.52 -28.28
CA THR A 17 -17.40 -11.79 -27.73
C THR A 17 -17.78 -11.02 -26.46
N PHE A 18 -18.97 -10.43 -26.41
CA PHE A 18 -19.43 -9.75 -25.19
C PHE A 18 -19.63 -10.71 -24.01
N LEU A 19 -20.20 -11.89 -24.26
CA LEU A 19 -20.34 -12.94 -23.25
C LEU A 19 -18.99 -13.50 -22.81
N PHE A 20 -18.04 -13.69 -23.75
CA PHE A 20 -16.67 -14.11 -23.45
C PHE A 20 -15.97 -13.08 -22.55
N LEU A 21 -16.05 -11.80 -22.88
CA LEU A 21 -15.51 -10.71 -22.05
C LEU A 21 -16.18 -10.69 -20.66
N LYS A 22 -17.50 -10.85 -20.58
CA LYS A 22 -18.22 -10.88 -19.30
C LYS A 22 -17.82 -12.07 -18.42
N TYR A 23 -17.67 -13.25 -18.99
CA TYR A 23 -17.56 -14.49 -18.22
C TYR A 23 -16.12 -14.95 -17.96
N ILE A 24 -15.18 -14.64 -18.87
CA ILE A 24 -13.77 -15.03 -18.76
C ILE A 24 -12.91 -13.88 -18.26
N VAL A 25 -13.15 -12.66 -18.74
CA VAL A 25 -12.37 -11.48 -18.30
C VAL A 25 -12.95 -10.89 -17.01
N GLY A 26 -14.22 -11.14 -16.71
CA GLY A 26 -14.89 -10.65 -15.50
C GLY A 26 -15.01 -9.12 -15.53
N PHE A 27 -16.15 -8.60 -15.98
CA PHE A 27 -16.47 -7.17 -15.86
C PHE A 27 -16.78 -6.78 -14.40
N SER A 28 -15.80 -6.93 -13.51
CA SER A 28 -15.81 -6.39 -12.16
C SER A 28 -15.04 -5.05 -12.06
N HIS A 29 -14.53 -4.53 -13.19
CA HIS A 29 -13.75 -3.30 -13.25
C HIS A 29 -14.18 -2.34 -14.37
N ILE A 30 -15.45 -1.93 -14.39
CA ILE A 30 -15.85 -0.63 -14.96
C ILE A 30 -17.05 -0.11 -14.14
N PRO A 31 -16.77 0.58 -13.02
CA PRO A 31 -17.07 2.00 -13.03
C PRO A 31 -15.93 2.78 -12.35
N ASN A 32 -15.35 3.75 -13.06
CA ASN A 32 -14.69 4.97 -12.57
C ASN A 32 -13.80 5.61 -13.67
N HIS A 33 -13.40 4.85 -14.70
CA HIS A 33 -12.66 5.43 -15.84
C HIS A 33 -13.52 6.26 -16.80
N PHE A 34 -14.85 6.12 -16.78
CA PHE A 34 -15.75 6.93 -17.61
C PHE A 34 -15.86 8.38 -17.14
N GLU A 35 -15.71 8.65 -15.83
CA GLU A 35 -15.76 10.02 -15.29
C GLU A 35 -14.53 10.83 -15.73
N HIS A 36 -13.34 10.22 -15.74
CA HIS A 36 -12.11 10.88 -16.22
C HIS A 36 -12.10 11.10 -17.74
N ALA A 37 -12.64 10.17 -18.53
CA ALA A 37 -12.77 10.35 -19.98
C ALA A 37 -13.78 11.46 -20.33
N LYS A 38 -14.84 11.63 -19.53
CA LYS A 38 -15.83 12.70 -19.70
C LYS A 38 -15.23 14.06 -19.33
N ALA A 39 -14.44 14.14 -18.27
CA ALA A 39 -13.72 15.36 -17.90
C ALA A 39 -12.74 15.82 -18.99
N LEU A 40 -12.01 14.89 -19.62
CA LEU A 40 -11.07 15.21 -20.71
C LEU A 40 -11.77 15.58 -22.03
N LEU A 41 -12.94 15.01 -22.33
CA LEU A 41 -13.67 15.30 -23.57
C LEU A 41 -14.55 16.57 -23.50
N PHE A 42 -14.88 17.06 -22.29
CA PHE A 42 -15.73 18.25 -22.10
C PHE A 42 -15.02 19.45 -21.43
N SER A 43 -13.71 19.36 -21.14
CA SER A 43 -12.93 20.47 -20.56
C SER A 43 -12.08 21.25 -21.58
N SER A 44 -12.47 21.29 -22.86
CA SER A 44 -11.91 22.26 -23.79
C SER A 44 -12.61 23.61 -23.60
N GLY A 45 -12.12 24.42 -22.68
CA GLY A 45 -12.56 25.81 -22.57
C GLY A 45 -12.10 26.53 -21.32
N SER A 46 -11.10 27.41 -21.51
CA SER A 46 -10.68 28.50 -20.61
C SER A 46 -9.83 28.10 -19.42
N SER A 47 -8.75 28.78 -19.02
CA SER A 47 -7.84 29.76 -19.60
C SER A 47 -6.63 29.77 -18.64
N GLU A 48 -5.49 30.22 -19.14
CA GLU A 48 -4.26 30.61 -18.43
C GLU A 48 -4.40 30.93 -16.93
N ASP A 49 -3.47 30.43 -16.10
CA ASP A 49 -2.59 31.36 -15.38
C ASP A 49 -1.33 30.73 -14.77
N LYS A 50 -0.37 31.62 -14.56
CA LYS A 50 1.08 31.43 -14.54
C LYS A 50 1.64 30.82 -13.26
N ALA A 51 2.75 30.08 -13.45
CA ALA A 51 3.72 29.82 -12.39
C ALA A 51 4.46 31.10 -11.99
N SER A 52 4.71 31.29 -10.69
CA SER A 52 5.89 32.00 -10.19
C SER A 52 6.25 31.54 -8.76
N PRO A 53 7.56 31.55 -8.41
CA PRO A 53 8.11 30.99 -7.18
C PRO A 53 8.18 32.04 -6.07
N LEU A 54 8.28 31.64 -4.79
CA LEU A 54 9.06 32.41 -3.80
C LEU A 54 9.40 31.61 -2.54
N SER A 55 10.69 31.69 -2.20
CA SER A 55 11.28 31.51 -0.88
C SER A 55 10.59 32.34 0.20
N ASN A 56 10.55 31.85 1.44
CA ASN A 56 10.49 32.68 2.64
C ASN A 56 11.22 31.96 3.78
N ASP A 57 12.42 32.45 4.08
CA ASP A 57 13.01 32.41 5.42
C ASP A 57 12.04 33.05 6.43
N VAL A 58 11.76 32.34 7.52
CA VAL A 58 11.21 32.95 8.73
C VAL A 58 12.00 32.41 9.90
N ALA A 59 12.85 33.28 10.47
CA ALA A 59 13.40 33.11 11.80
C ALA A 59 12.24 33.17 12.82
N ILE A 60 12.14 32.17 13.71
CA ILE A 60 11.29 32.24 14.89
C ILE A 60 12.15 32.02 16.13
N ASP A 61 12.06 33.04 16.97
CA ASP A 61 12.68 33.28 18.27
C ASP A 61 12.27 32.22 19.31
N ASP A 62 13.23 31.94 20.19
CA ASP A 62 13.19 31.01 21.31
C ASP A 62 12.28 31.60 22.41
N THR A 63 11.21 30.92 22.81
CA THR A 63 10.70 31.00 24.20
C THR A 63 9.63 29.93 24.48
N ALA A 64 10.07 28.90 25.22
CA ALA A 64 9.32 28.12 26.21
C ALA A 64 7.85 27.78 25.91
N ILE A 65 7.63 26.60 25.33
CA ILE A 65 6.42 25.79 25.57
C ILE A 65 6.87 24.39 25.95
N ASP A 66 6.28 23.89 27.04
CA ASP A 66 6.45 22.58 27.67
C ASP A 66 6.89 21.48 26.71
N THR A 67 7.94 20.76 27.12
CA THR A 67 8.47 19.57 26.48
C THR A 67 7.44 18.44 26.60
N ALA A 68 6.39 18.49 25.78
CA ALA A 68 5.65 17.30 25.40
C ALA A 68 6.69 16.35 24.81
N ALA A 69 6.98 15.26 25.52
CA ALA A 69 7.88 14.22 25.07
C ALA A 69 7.56 13.91 23.62
N ALA A 70 8.52 14.20 22.73
CA ALA A 70 8.40 13.86 21.32
C ALA A 70 8.10 12.37 21.26
N VAL A 71 6.86 12.02 20.89
CA VAL A 71 6.48 10.64 20.62
C VAL A 71 7.40 10.22 19.50
N SER A 72 8.42 9.41 19.82
CA SER A 72 9.38 8.97 18.81
C SER A 72 8.59 8.28 17.72
N SER A 73 8.74 8.74 16.47
CA SER A 73 8.16 8.05 15.33
C SER A 73 8.56 6.58 15.42
N PRO A 74 7.63 5.63 15.25
CA PRO A 74 7.96 4.22 15.31
C PRO A 74 9.06 3.89 14.30
N ASP A 75 10.02 3.09 14.76
CA ASP A 75 11.09 2.56 13.92
C ASP A 75 10.49 1.45 13.05
N TYR A 76 10.83 1.48 11.77
CA TYR A 76 10.47 0.39 10.87
C TYR A 76 11.21 -0.90 11.27
N PRO A 77 10.59 -2.09 11.08
CA PRO A 77 11.28 -3.34 11.31
C PRO A 77 12.49 -3.44 10.38
N PHE A 78 13.68 -3.69 10.94
CA PHE A 78 14.91 -3.88 10.19
C PHE A 78 15.62 -5.15 10.64
N ASP A 79 16.31 -5.81 9.71
CA ASP A 79 17.07 -7.01 10.02
C ASP A 79 18.33 -6.63 10.78
N THR A 80 18.42 -7.04 12.06
CA THR A 80 19.62 -6.86 12.89
C THR A 80 20.57 -8.05 12.83
N THR A 81 20.26 -9.08 12.04
CA THR A 81 21.05 -10.32 11.99
C THR A 81 22.44 -10.02 11.45
N GLY A 82 23.47 -10.43 12.20
CA GLY A 82 24.87 -10.22 11.80
C GLY A 82 25.37 -8.79 11.93
N MET A 83 24.56 -7.87 12.48
CA MET A 83 25.00 -6.51 12.79
C MET A 83 25.58 -6.42 14.20
N THR A 84 26.67 -5.65 14.35
CA THR A 84 27.16 -5.22 15.66
C THR A 84 26.40 -3.96 16.05
N LEU A 85 25.32 -4.12 16.81
CA LEU A 85 24.54 -3.00 17.32
C LEU A 85 25.28 -2.29 18.46
N SER A 86 25.17 -0.98 18.51
CA SER A 86 25.62 -0.18 19.65
C SER A 86 24.78 -0.48 20.90
N ALA A 87 25.32 -0.17 22.09
CA ALA A 87 24.58 -0.33 23.35
C ALA A 87 23.28 0.50 23.35
N GLU A 88 23.30 1.68 22.76
CA GLU A 88 22.12 2.56 22.64
C GLU A 88 21.04 1.95 21.76
N GLU A 89 21.40 1.36 20.60
CA GLU A 89 20.45 0.67 19.73
C GLU A 89 19.85 -0.57 20.39
N LEU A 90 20.65 -1.33 21.14
CA LEU A 90 20.17 -2.48 21.89
C LEU A 90 19.17 -2.08 22.98
N GLU A 91 19.47 -1.05 23.77
CA GLU A 91 18.54 -0.53 24.78
C GLU A 91 17.27 0.05 24.14
N ARG A 92 17.40 0.75 23.01
CA ARG A 92 16.25 1.23 22.22
C ARG A 92 15.36 0.07 21.77
N ILE A 93 15.92 -0.97 21.15
CA ILE A 93 15.13 -2.13 20.69
C ILE A 93 14.46 -2.87 21.86
N LYS A 94 15.17 -3.05 22.99
CA LYS A 94 14.59 -3.66 24.19
C LYS A 94 13.41 -2.86 24.73
N SER A 95 13.48 -1.53 24.65
CA SER A 95 12.38 -0.65 25.13
C SER A 95 11.07 -0.85 24.37
N TYR A 96 11.09 -1.49 23.20
CA TYR A 96 9.89 -1.79 22.42
C TYR A 96 9.07 -2.95 22.97
N HIS A 97 9.62 -3.73 23.90
CA HIS A 97 8.92 -4.79 24.61
C HIS A 97 8.13 -5.75 23.69
N TYR A 98 8.79 -6.26 22.64
CA TYR A 98 8.15 -7.12 21.64
C TYR A 98 7.51 -8.39 22.22
N GLU A 99 7.95 -8.85 23.39
CA GLU A 99 7.35 -9.94 24.16
C GLU A 99 5.90 -9.68 24.57
N ASN A 100 5.49 -8.41 24.66
CA ASN A 100 4.14 -8.00 25.02
C ASN A 100 3.20 -7.91 23.81
N LEU A 101 3.74 -8.02 22.59
CA LEU A 101 2.94 -7.95 21.37
C LEU A 101 2.06 -9.19 21.23
N LYS A 102 0.76 -8.96 21.02
CA LYS A 102 -0.20 -10.03 20.75
C LYS A 102 -0.27 -10.28 19.26
N LYS A 103 -0.04 -11.52 18.83
CA LYS A 103 -0.24 -11.90 17.44
C LYS A 103 -1.70 -11.72 17.06
N ALA A 104 -1.96 -11.02 15.96
CA ALA A 104 -3.31 -10.79 15.48
C ALA A 104 -3.99 -12.11 15.05
N LYS A 105 -5.24 -12.30 15.46
CA LYS A 105 -6.08 -13.43 15.04
C LYS A 105 -6.70 -13.20 13.66
N LYS A 106 -7.00 -11.94 13.34
CA LYS A 106 -7.52 -11.47 12.06
C LYS A 106 -6.53 -10.44 11.51
N ALA A 107 -6.15 -10.61 10.26
CA ALA A 107 -5.22 -9.76 9.53
C ALA A 107 -5.68 -9.73 8.06
N PRO A 108 -5.25 -8.72 7.27
CA PRO A 108 -5.47 -8.77 5.83
C PRO A 108 -4.83 -10.02 5.23
N THR A 109 -5.30 -10.48 4.07
CA THR A 109 -4.52 -11.37 3.20
C THR A 109 -3.47 -10.57 2.41
N ASP A 110 -2.57 -11.26 1.70
CA ASP A 110 -1.60 -10.59 0.81
C ASP A 110 -2.30 -9.69 -0.22
N GLU A 111 -3.41 -10.16 -0.80
CA GLU A 111 -4.20 -9.43 -1.79
C GLU A 111 -4.94 -8.24 -1.18
N GLU A 112 -5.51 -8.40 0.03
CA GLU A 112 -6.19 -7.32 0.75
C GLU A 112 -5.20 -6.23 1.16
N ALA A 113 -4.02 -6.63 1.64
CA ALA A 113 -2.95 -5.71 2.00
C ALA A 113 -2.42 -4.96 0.78
N GLN A 114 -2.19 -5.65 -0.35
CA GLN A 114 -1.81 -4.99 -1.60
C GLN A 114 -2.87 -3.98 -2.04
N ALA A 115 -4.16 -4.34 -1.97
CA ALA A 115 -5.24 -3.44 -2.33
C ALA A 115 -5.28 -2.19 -1.42
N ALA A 116 -5.06 -2.36 -0.11
CA ALA A 116 -4.96 -1.27 0.85
C ALA A 116 -3.79 -0.33 0.55
N LEU A 117 -2.61 -0.88 0.24
CA LEU A 117 -1.42 -0.10 -0.12
C LEU A 117 -1.57 0.62 -1.46
N VAL A 118 -2.27 0.02 -2.43
CA VAL A 118 -2.64 0.69 -3.69
C VAL A 118 -3.54 1.90 -3.44
N ARG A 119 -4.52 1.79 -2.54
CA ARG A 119 -5.36 2.93 -2.15
C ARG A 119 -4.56 4.02 -1.43
N LEU A 120 -3.72 3.63 -0.48
CA LEU A 120 -2.83 4.56 0.25
C LEU A 120 -1.92 5.34 -0.70
N THR A 121 -1.37 4.68 -1.72
CA THR A 121 -0.49 5.29 -2.73
C THR A 121 -1.25 5.91 -3.92
N GLN A 122 -2.58 5.95 -3.87
CA GLN A 122 -3.45 6.50 -4.92
C GLN A 122 -3.17 5.91 -6.31
N GLY A 123 -2.90 4.59 -6.37
CA GLY A 123 -2.67 3.86 -7.62
C GLY A 123 -1.21 3.82 -8.10
N LYS A 124 -0.29 4.65 -7.57
CA LYS A 124 1.13 4.66 -7.98
C LYS A 124 1.81 3.31 -7.79
N LEU A 125 1.44 2.59 -6.73
CA LEU A 125 1.96 1.24 -6.49
C LEU A 125 1.51 0.22 -7.55
N THR A 126 0.34 0.40 -8.17
CA THR A 126 -0.11 -0.50 -9.25
C THR A 126 0.79 -0.41 -10.47
N GLU A 127 1.11 0.82 -10.89
CA GLU A 127 2.02 1.06 -12.01
C GLU A 127 3.38 0.40 -11.75
N PHE A 128 3.88 0.58 -10.53
CA PHE A 128 5.13 -0.01 -10.09
C PHE A 128 5.10 -1.54 -10.07
N ILE A 129 4.07 -2.16 -9.50
CA ILE A 129 3.89 -3.62 -9.48
C ILE A 129 3.90 -4.20 -10.89
N MET A 130 3.26 -3.52 -11.84
CA MET A 130 3.19 -3.96 -13.23
C MET A 130 4.51 -3.77 -13.97
N HIS A 131 5.17 -2.62 -13.81
CA HIS A 131 6.40 -2.27 -14.52
C HIS A 131 7.60 -3.08 -14.01
N GLU A 132 7.79 -3.11 -12.69
CA GLU A 132 8.91 -3.80 -12.04
C GLU A 132 8.63 -5.27 -11.76
N ASN A 133 7.43 -5.76 -12.11
CA ASN A 133 7.02 -7.16 -11.96
C ASN A 133 7.28 -7.70 -10.53
N VAL A 134 6.91 -6.91 -9.53
CA VAL A 134 7.09 -7.24 -8.13
C VAL A 134 5.88 -7.94 -7.52
N ASN A 135 6.10 -8.56 -6.37
CA ASN A 135 5.04 -9.07 -5.50
C ASN A 135 5.16 -8.49 -4.11
N ILE A 136 4.01 -8.33 -3.47
CA ILE A 136 3.90 -7.92 -2.08
C ILE A 136 3.43 -9.11 -1.26
N LYS A 137 4.08 -9.32 -0.12
CA LYS A 137 3.72 -10.31 0.89
C LYS A 137 3.66 -9.64 2.24
N ILE A 138 2.71 -10.06 3.06
CA ILE A 138 2.62 -9.62 4.44
C ILE A 138 3.22 -10.67 5.38
N GLY A 139 3.91 -10.17 6.40
CA GLY A 139 4.47 -11.01 7.46
C GLY A 139 3.50 -11.25 8.59
N LYS A 140 4.06 -11.61 9.74
CA LYS A 140 3.31 -11.62 11.00
C LYS A 140 2.73 -10.24 11.28
N CYS A 141 1.45 -10.25 11.65
CA CYS A 141 0.73 -9.09 12.11
C CYS A 141 0.49 -9.16 13.62
N TYR A 142 0.52 -8.01 14.27
CA TYR A 142 0.27 -7.86 15.70
C TYR A 142 -0.94 -6.96 15.94
N GLU A 143 -1.72 -7.25 16.97
CA GLU A 143 -2.84 -6.40 17.38
C GLU A 143 -2.30 -5.02 17.77
N ASN A 144 -2.82 -3.97 17.13
CA ASN A 144 -2.41 -2.61 17.43
C ASN A 144 -3.49 -1.92 18.28
N PRO A 145 -3.21 -1.58 19.55
CA PRO A 145 -4.16 -0.88 20.40
C PRO A 145 -4.46 0.55 19.92
N ASN A 146 -3.60 1.13 19.09
CA ASN A 146 -3.77 2.46 18.50
C ASN A 146 -4.70 2.37 17.27
N THR A 147 -6.01 2.24 17.52
CA THR A 147 -6.99 2.05 16.44
C THR A 147 -7.40 3.35 15.76
N ASP A 148 -7.16 4.51 16.38
CA ASP A 148 -7.64 5.82 15.92
C ASP A 148 -9.15 5.82 15.59
N GLY A 149 -9.95 5.11 16.39
CA GLY A 149 -11.39 4.99 16.20
C GLY A 149 -11.83 3.90 15.21
N SER A 150 -10.89 3.16 14.62
CA SER A 150 -11.18 2.01 13.76
C SER A 150 -11.70 0.81 14.54
N PHE A 151 -12.52 -0.03 13.91
CA PHE A 151 -13.03 -1.26 14.51
C PHE A 151 -11.91 -2.27 14.83
N THR A 152 -10.95 -2.42 13.92
CA THR A 152 -9.74 -3.23 14.15
C THR A 152 -8.54 -2.55 13.52
N CYS A 153 -7.37 -2.69 14.16
CA CYS A 153 -6.09 -2.20 13.66
C CYS A 153 -5.02 -3.25 13.97
N VAL A 154 -4.19 -3.56 12.98
CA VAL A 154 -3.06 -4.49 13.11
C VAL A 154 -1.83 -3.92 12.43
N SER A 155 -0.67 -4.12 13.02
CA SER A 155 0.61 -3.69 12.43
C SER A 155 1.30 -4.89 11.82
N CYS A 156 1.61 -4.82 10.54
CA CYS A 156 2.20 -5.91 9.78
C CYS A 156 3.46 -5.45 9.05
N MET A 157 4.46 -6.32 9.00
CA MET A 157 5.58 -6.15 8.09
C MET A 157 5.11 -6.41 6.66
N VAL A 158 5.61 -5.61 5.72
CA VAL A 158 5.37 -5.72 4.29
C VAL A 158 6.69 -6.05 3.61
N PHE A 159 6.70 -7.13 2.85
CA PHE A 159 7.86 -7.59 2.08
C PHE A 159 7.56 -7.50 0.59
N ILE A 160 8.46 -6.83 -0.13
CA ILE A 160 8.37 -6.67 -1.57
C ILE A 160 9.56 -7.39 -2.19
N TYR A 161 9.32 -8.12 -3.25
CA TYR A 161 10.37 -8.80 -4.00
C TYR A 161 10.06 -8.84 -5.48
N ASP A 162 11.11 -8.87 -6.31
CA ASP A 162 10.99 -9.13 -7.73
C ASP A 162 10.58 -10.60 -7.94
N ARG A 163 9.51 -10.84 -8.71
CA ARG A 163 8.98 -12.19 -8.95
C ARG A 163 9.97 -13.12 -9.64
N LYS A 164 10.82 -12.60 -10.52
CA LYS A 164 11.78 -13.35 -11.34
C LYS A 164 13.02 -13.71 -10.53
N SER A 165 13.68 -12.71 -9.94
CA SER A 165 14.92 -12.92 -9.19
C SER A 165 14.65 -13.46 -7.78
N LYS A 166 13.47 -13.18 -7.19
CA LYS A 166 13.21 -13.33 -5.75
C LYS A 166 14.25 -12.60 -4.91
N ASP A 167 14.66 -11.44 -5.40
CA ASP A 167 15.56 -10.54 -4.70
C ASP A 167 14.75 -9.37 -4.12
N GLU A 168 15.17 -8.93 -2.94
CA GLU A 168 14.65 -7.77 -2.22
C GLU A 168 15.10 -6.45 -2.87
N SER A 169 16.06 -6.50 -3.80
CA SER A 169 16.69 -5.37 -4.49
C SER A 169 15.77 -4.55 -5.39
N VAL A 170 14.46 -4.55 -5.12
CA VAL A 170 13.56 -3.53 -5.63
C VAL A 170 13.68 -2.25 -4.80
N ASN A 171 14.85 -1.63 -4.87
CA ASN A 171 15.14 -0.37 -4.18
C ASN A 171 14.12 0.73 -4.54
N GLU A 172 13.59 0.71 -5.76
CA GLU A 172 12.59 1.67 -6.20
C GLU A 172 11.20 1.44 -5.59
N ALA A 173 10.84 0.18 -5.27
CA ALA A 173 9.58 -0.12 -4.59
C ALA A 173 9.55 0.47 -3.18
N ARG A 174 10.72 0.45 -2.53
CA ARG A 174 10.92 1.02 -1.20
C ARG A 174 10.80 2.54 -1.17
N ILE A 175 10.90 3.20 -2.33
CA ILE A 175 10.62 4.64 -2.44
C ILE A 175 9.11 4.90 -2.29
N LEU A 176 8.28 3.98 -2.79
CA LEU A 176 6.83 4.15 -2.79
C LEU A 176 6.17 3.61 -1.52
N ILE A 177 6.67 2.50 -0.99
CA ILE A 177 6.13 1.92 0.24
C ILE A 177 7.21 1.51 1.24
N LYS A 178 6.82 1.57 2.51
CA LYS A 178 7.65 1.33 3.68
C LYS A 178 7.60 -0.16 4.05
N PRO A 179 8.56 -0.67 4.84
CA PRO A 179 8.63 -2.11 5.14
C PRO A 179 7.58 -2.57 6.18
N ALA A 180 6.76 -1.67 6.73
CA ALA A 180 5.67 -2.02 7.62
C ALA A 180 4.60 -0.93 7.66
N TYR A 181 3.36 -1.36 7.93
CA TYR A 181 2.18 -0.50 7.93
C TYR A 181 1.18 -0.95 8.99
N ASP A 182 0.33 -0.01 9.40
CA ASP A 182 -0.91 -0.34 10.09
C ASP A 182 -2.00 -0.61 9.07
N PHE A 183 -2.65 -1.75 9.19
CA PHE A 183 -3.84 -2.13 8.44
C PHE A 183 -5.05 -2.08 9.36
N TYR A 184 -6.12 -1.41 8.94
CA TYR A 184 -7.30 -1.20 9.76
C TYR A 184 -8.60 -1.40 8.98
N GLN A 185 -9.69 -1.72 9.69
CA GLN A 185 -11.06 -1.73 9.13
C GLN A 185 -11.91 -0.75 9.92
N ALA A 186 -12.71 0.07 9.25
CA ALA A 186 -13.60 1.03 9.93
C ALA A 186 -14.77 0.33 10.62
N SER A 187 -15.22 -0.80 10.09
CA SER A 187 -16.29 -1.63 10.64
C SER A 187 -16.02 -3.12 10.47
N GLU A 188 -16.85 -3.97 11.09
CA GLU A 188 -16.72 -5.41 10.95
C GLU A 188 -16.95 -5.85 9.50
N ASN A 189 -15.97 -6.55 8.91
CA ASN A 189 -15.98 -7.05 7.53
C ASN A 189 -15.89 -5.97 6.44
N ASP A 190 -15.50 -4.75 6.81
CA ASP A 190 -15.15 -3.72 5.84
C ASP A 190 -13.88 -4.08 5.06
N TRP A 191 -13.53 -3.29 4.05
CA TRP A 191 -12.23 -3.42 3.39
C TRP A 191 -11.12 -3.00 4.34
N TRP A 192 -9.95 -3.63 4.21
CA TRP A 192 -8.75 -3.19 4.91
C TRP A 192 -8.22 -1.91 4.27
N GLU A 193 -7.93 -0.89 5.07
CA GLU A 193 -7.17 0.28 4.66
C GLU A 193 -5.78 0.25 5.30
N ALA A 194 -4.85 1.03 4.74
CA ALA A 194 -3.48 1.12 5.23
C ALA A 194 -3.15 2.56 5.65
N LYS A 195 -2.33 2.70 6.69
CA LYS A 195 -1.73 3.96 7.13
C LYS A 195 -0.33 3.71 7.66
N ASP A 196 0.43 4.78 7.83
CA ASP A 196 1.76 4.72 8.41
C ASP A 196 1.75 3.97 9.75
N ILE A 197 2.78 3.16 9.97
CA ILE A 197 2.87 2.33 11.16
C ILE A 197 2.87 3.20 12.43
N SER A 198 2.15 2.77 13.46
CA SER A 198 2.12 3.43 14.78
C SER A 198 2.65 2.55 15.92
N LEU A 199 3.06 1.32 15.62
CA LEU A 199 3.52 0.34 16.59
C LEU A 199 4.82 -0.33 16.11
N ASN A 200 5.86 -0.30 16.93
CA ASN A 200 7.10 -1.02 16.62
C ASN A 200 6.83 -2.53 16.66
N ILE A 201 7.17 -3.22 15.57
CA ILE A 201 7.02 -4.68 15.45
C ILE A 201 8.36 -5.32 15.08
N PRO A 202 8.62 -6.56 15.51
CA PRO A 202 9.86 -7.25 15.18
C PRO A 202 9.93 -7.60 13.68
N PHE A 203 11.15 -7.63 13.15
CA PHE A 203 11.42 -8.07 11.79
C PHE A 203 11.07 -9.56 11.60
N ASP A 204 10.37 -9.89 10.50
CA ASP A 204 9.97 -11.26 10.21
C ASP A 204 11.02 -12.01 9.39
N HIS A 205 12.08 -12.46 10.06
CA HIS A 205 13.16 -13.24 9.43
C HIS A 205 12.67 -14.50 8.69
N LYS A 206 11.51 -15.06 9.10
CA LYS A 206 10.98 -16.26 8.45
C LYS A 206 10.37 -15.92 7.10
N LEU A 207 9.60 -14.83 7.03
CA LEU A 207 9.09 -14.31 5.77
C LEU A 207 10.26 -13.92 4.86
N PHE A 208 11.22 -13.16 5.40
CA PHE A 208 12.41 -12.74 4.68
C PHE A 208 13.10 -13.93 4.03
N LYS A 209 13.53 -14.92 4.82
CA LYS A 209 14.24 -16.12 4.34
C LYS A 209 13.44 -16.93 3.31
N GLN A 210 12.12 -16.90 3.36
CA GLN A 210 11.27 -17.64 2.42
C GLN A 210 11.27 -17.01 1.02
N TYR A 211 11.44 -15.70 0.94
CA TYR A 211 11.29 -14.94 -0.30
C TYR A 211 12.56 -14.21 -0.74
N SER A 212 13.61 -14.16 0.08
CA SER A 212 14.97 -13.80 -0.29
C SER A 212 15.72 -15.04 -0.77
N LYS A 213 16.33 -14.99 -1.95
CA LYS A 213 17.21 -16.04 -2.46
C LYS A 213 18.68 -15.75 -2.21
#